data_AF-A0AAN8WRX7-F1
#
_entry.id   AF-A0AAN8WRX7-F1
#
_cell.length_a   1.000
_cell.length_b   1.000
_cell.length_c   1.000
_cell.angle_alpha   90.00
_cell.angle_beta   90.00
_cell.angle_gamma   90.00
#
_symmetry.space_group_name_H-M   'P 1'
#
loop_
_entity.id
_entity.type
_entity.pdbx_description
1 polymer ?
#
loop_
_entity_poly.entity_id
_entity_poly.type
_entity_poly.pdbx_seq_one_letter_code
_entity_poly.pdbx_strand_id
1 'polypeptide(L)'
;MRLFISLLGIVLLLKVAKPMPRQSNSALENFFDQRPKVEAIISCFLGRTRCTQQQDYIRTRAIATMRNFGRCPDNLCTPQERMEMEQSMLLLQSKHPDLFVRLVASILNVNIDNIQTG
;
A
#
# COMPACT_ATOMS: atom_id res chain seq x y z
N MET A 1 35.73 14.69 38.82
CA MET A 1 35.96 15.40 37.54
C MET A 1 36.12 14.42 36.35
N ARG A 2 35.32 13.34 36.27
CA ARG A 2 35.37 12.33 35.19
C ARG A 2 34.00 11.93 34.63
N LEU A 3 32.90 12.45 35.19
CA LEU A 3 31.53 12.06 34.82
C LEU A 3 30.84 12.99 33.80
N PHE A 4 31.38 14.18 33.54
CA PHE A 4 30.73 15.15 32.65
C PHE A 4 31.10 15.00 31.17
N ILE A 5 32.18 14.28 30.85
CA ILE A 5 32.69 14.16 29.47
C ILE A 5 31.84 13.18 28.64
N SER A 6 31.09 12.28 29.29
CA SER A 6 30.33 11.24 28.59
C SER A 6 28.94 11.67 28.09
N LEU A 7 28.37 12.76 28.64
CA LEU A 7 27.02 13.23 28.28
C LEU A 7 26.99 14.11 27.04
N LEU A 8 28.10 14.76 26.67
CA LEU A 8 28.17 15.57 25.44
C LEU A 8 28.20 14.72 24.15
N GLY A 9 28.67 13.47 24.23
CA GLY A 9 28.78 12.59 23.06
C GLY A 9 27.44 12.00 22.58
N ILE A 10 26.45 11.91 23.47
CA ILE A 10 25.16 11.24 23.16
C ILE A 10 24.17 12.19 22.49
N VAL A 11 24.28 13.50 22.72
CA VAL A 11 23.34 14.50 22.16
C VAL A 11 23.61 14.78 20.67
N LEU A 12 24.80 14.45 20.16
CA LEU A 12 25.19 14.67 18.76
C LEU A 12 24.76 13.56 17.78
N LEU A 13 24.00 12.56 18.24
CA LEU A 13 23.40 11.51 17.40
C LEU A 13 21.92 11.77 17.06
N LEU A 14 21.42 12.99 17.28
CA LEU A 14 20.18 13.46 16.66
C LEU A 14 20.42 13.65 15.17
N LYS A 15 20.37 12.51 14.45
CA LYS A 15 20.31 12.40 13.01
C LYS A 15 19.34 13.45 12.49
N VAL A 16 19.87 14.41 11.75
CA VAL A 16 19.10 15.32 10.89
C VAL A 16 18.25 14.44 9.97
N ALA A 17 16.99 14.25 10.36
CA ALA A 17 15.99 13.67 9.49
C ALA A 17 15.75 14.68 8.38
N LYS A 18 16.46 14.52 7.25
CA LYS A 18 16.08 15.20 6.02
C LYS A 18 14.60 14.87 5.79
N PRO A 19 13.71 15.85 5.62
CA PRO A 19 12.35 15.58 5.16
C PRO A 19 12.51 14.91 3.79
N MET A 20 12.32 13.60 3.78
CA MET A 20 12.29 12.82 2.55
C MET A 20 11.13 13.39 1.72
N PRO A 21 11.34 13.74 0.45
CA PRO A 21 10.29 14.32 -0.36
C PRO A 21 9.11 13.34 -0.37
N ARG A 22 7.98 13.75 0.19
CA ARG A 22 6.70 13.06 0.03
C ARG A 22 6.39 13.10 -1.46
N GLN A 23 6.78 12.06 -2.19
CA GLN A 23 6.39 11.89 -3.58
C GLN A 23 4.85 11.93 -3.60
N SER A 24 4.29 12.78 -4.46
CA SER A 24 3.04 13.46 -4.17
C SER A 24 1.84 12.51 -4.05
N ASN A 25 1.14 12.60 -2.92
CA ASN A 25 -0.17 11.96 -2.72
C ASN A 25 -1.13 12.24 -3.90
N SER A 26 -0.98 13.39 -4.57
CA SER A 26 -1.80 13.78 -5.71
C SER A 26 -1.71 12.82 -6.91
N ALA A 27 -0.54 12.26 -7.23
CA ALA A 27 -0.42 11.35 -8.37
C ALA A 27 -1.15 10.02 -8.10
N LEU A 28 -1.05 9.54 -6.86
CA LEU A 28 -1.75 8.35 -6.40
C LEU A 28 -3.27 8.59 -6.36
N GLU A 29 -3.70 9.70 -5.75
CA GLU A 29 -5.12 10.08 -5.70
C GLU A 29 -5.75 10.23 -7.09
N ASN A 30 -5.04 10.91 -8.01
CA ASN A 30 -5.46 11.08 -9.40
C ASN A 30 -5.52 9.76 -10.18
N PHE A 31 -4.66 8.78 -9.84
CA PHE A 31 -4.74 7.44 -10.42
C PHE A 31 -6.04 6.77 -10.00
N PHE A 32 -6.41 6.86 -8.72
CA PHE A 32 -7.65 6.31 -8.21
C PHE A 32 -8.91 7.06 -8.68
N ASP A 33 -8.80 8.24 -9.32
CA ASP A 33 -9.94 8.84 -10.02
C ASP A 33 -10.22 8.19 -11.38
N GLN A 34 -9.26 7.43 -11.91
CA GLN A 34 -9.35 6.82 -13.23
C GLN A 34 -9.79 5.35 -13.10
N ARG A 35 -11.10 5.14 -12.88
CA ARG A 35 -11.70 3.80 -12.69
C ARG A 35 -11.20 2.74 -13.69
N PRO A 36 -11.12 2.98 -15.01
CA PRO A 36 -10.64 1.96 -15.95
C PRO A 36 -9.19 1.50 -15.68
N LYS A 37 -8.34 2.40 -15.17
CA LYS A 37 -6.96 2.04 -14.79
C LYS A 37 -6.93 1.20 -13.52
N VAL A 38 -7.77 1.53 -12.53
CA VAL A 38 -7.92 0.75 -11.31
C VAL A 38 -8.43 -0.66 -11.65
N GLU A 39 -9.47 -0.76 -12.48
CA GLU A 39 -10.03 -2.03 -12.94
C GLU A 39 -9.01 -2.89 -13.70
N ALA A 40 -8.14 -2.28 -14.51
CA ALA A 40 -7.08 -3.00 -15.21
C ALA A 40 -6.06 -3.63 -14.25
N ILE A 41 -5.67 -2.92 -13.18
CA ILE A 41 -4.79 -3.46 -12.14
C ILE A 41 -5.49 -4.60 -11.39
N ILE A 42 -6.73 -4.37 -10.94
CA ILE A 42 -7.50 -5.35 -10.18
C ILE A 42 -7.76 -6.60 -11.02
N SER A 43 -8.04 -6.47 -12.32
CA SER A 43 -8.25 -7.62 -13.21
C SER A 43 -7.04 -8.55 -13.24
N CYS A 44 -5.82 -8.00 -13.24
CA CYS A 44 -4.62 -8.83 -13.16
C CYS A 44 -4.47 -9.45 -11.76
N PHE A 45 -4.84 -8.74 -10.69
CA PHE A 45 -4.76 -9.27 -9.32
C PHE A 45 -5.68 -10.47 -9.11
N LEU A 46 -6.84 -10.43 -9.77
CA LEU A 46 -7.86 -11.48 -9.81
C LEU A 46 -7.52 -12.61 -10.80
N GLY A 47 -6.39 -12.54 -11.52
CA GLY A 47 -5.98 -13.56 -12.49
C GLY A 47 -6.79 -13.56 -13.80
N ARG A 48 -7.59 -12.52 -14.06
CA ARG A 48 -8.37 -12.38 -15.31
C ARG A 48 -7.50 -11.96 -16.49
N THR A 49 -6.40 -11.25 -16.21
CA THR A 49 -5.41 -10.82 -17.18
C THR A 49 -4.00 -11.08 -16.66
N ARG A 50 -3.01 -11.12 -17.56
CA ARG A 50 -1.61 -11.24 -17.17
C ARG A 50 -1.11 -9.93 -16.56
N CYS A 51 -0.51 -10.01 -15.39
CA CYS A 51 0.15 -8.88 -14.74
C CYS A 51 1.47 -8.51 -15.44
N THR A 52 1.76 -7.20 -15.50
CA THR A 52 3.12 -6.73 -15.74
C THR A 52 4.00 -6.97 -14.51
N GLN A 53 5.33 -6.92 -14.67
CA GLN A 53 6.25 -7.08 -13.54
C GLN A 53 5.98 -6.08 -12.41
N GLN A 54 5.68 -4.83 -12.76
CA GLN A 54 5.31 -3.80 -11.79
C GLN A 54 3.96 -4.10 -11.12
N GLN A 55 2.98 -4.60 -11.87
CA GLN A 55 1.69 -4.96 -11.29
C GLN A 55 1.81 -6.16 -10.34
N ASP A 56 2.61 -7.18 -10.67
CA ASP A 56 2.87 -8.32 -9.77
C ASP A 56 3.57 -7.89 -8.48
N TYR A 57 4.49 -6.93 -8.60
CA TYR A 57 5.17 -6.31 -7.47
C TYR A 57 4.18 -5.64 -6.51
N ILE A 58 3.24 -4.86 -7.06
CA ILE A 58 2.17 -4.19 -6.29
C ILE A 58 1.19 -5.23 -5.74
N ARG A 59 0.80 -6.24 -6.53
CA ARG A 59 -0.12 -7.32 -6.16
C ARG A 59 0.36 -8.04 -4.91
N THR A 60 1.62 -8.46 -4.91
CA THR A 60 2.22 -9.20 -3.79
C THR A 60 2.15 -8.39 -2.50
N ARG A 61 2.47 -7.09 -2.57
CA ARG A 61 2.41 -6.18 -1.43
C ARG A 61 0.98 -5.89 -1.00
N ALA A 62 0.09 -5.63 -1.95
CA ALA A 62 -1.33 -5.42 -1.69
C ALA A 62 -1.94 -6.60 -0.93
N ILE A 63 -1.67 -7.83 -1.37
CA ILE A 63 -2.11 -9.06 -0.70
C ILE A 63 -1.54 -9.15 0.72
N ALA A 64 -0.24 -8.88 0.90
CA ALA A 64 0.38 -8.89 2.21
C ALA A 64 -0.22 -7.83 3.16
N THR A 65 -0.47 -6.62 2.65
CA THR A 65 -1.14 -5.54 3.36
C THR A 65 -2.53 -5.96 3.83
N MET A 66 -3.35 -6.53 2.93
CA MET A 66 -4.70 -6.98 3.28
C MET A 66 -4.69 -8.13 4.29
N ARG A 67 -3.76 -9.09 4.17
CA ARG A 67 -3.61 -10.20 5.12
C ARG A 67 -3.13 -9.74 6.50
N ASN A 68 -2.41 -8.64 6.56
CA ASN A 68 -1.85 -8.11 7.79
C ASN A 68 -2.60 -6.84 8.26
N PHE A 69 -3.94 -6.94 8.25
CA PHE A 69 -4.86 -5.92 8.79
C PHE A 69 -4.63 -4.50 8.25
N GLY A 70 -4.32 -4.39 6.96
CA GLY A 70 -4.13 -3.10 6.30
C GLY A 70 -2.70 -2.57 6.35
N ARG A 71 -1.73 -3.30 6.91
CA ARG A 71 -0.32 -2.86 7.01
C ARG A 71 0.64 -3.81 6.30
N CYS A 72 1.41 -3.30 5.33
CA CYS A 72 2.44 -4.13 4.70
C CYS A 72 3.56 -4.51 5.70
N PRO A 73 3.96 -5.79 5.80
CA PRO A 73 5.05 -6.24 6.66
C PRO A 73 6.40 -5.56 6.37
N ASP A 74 7.19 -5.29 7.42
CA ASP A 74 8.51 -4.65 7.35
C ASP A 74 9.54 -5.42 6.52
N ASN A 75 9.39 -6.75 6.42
CA ASN A 75 10.27 -7.61 5.63
C ASN A 75 9.91 -7.67 4.14
N LEU A 76 8.77 -7.07 3.73
CA LEU A 76 8.29 -7.07 2.34
C LEU A 76 8.21 -5.67 1.74
N CYS A 77 7.94 -4.66 2.57
CA CYS A 77 7.81 -3.27 2.15
C CYS A 77 8.81 -2.37 2.86
N THR A 78 9.39 -1.43 2.12
CA THR A 78 10.07 -0.27 2.70
C THR A 78 9.07 0.63 3.45
N PRO A 79 9.54 1.55 4.32
CA PRO A 79 8.66 2.52 4.97
C PRO A 79 7.82 3.35 4.00
N GLN A 80 8.38 3.74 2.85
CA GLN A 80 7.66 4.49 1.83
C GLN A 80 6.56 3.65 1.18
N GLU A 81 6.89 2.44 0.73
CA GLU A 81 5.92 1.54 0.08
C GLU A 81 4.77 1.19 1.00
N ARG A 82 5.03 1.06 2.30
CA ARG A 82 3.98 0.80 3.27
C ARG A 82 2.98 1.93 3.33
N MET A 83 3.44 3.19 3.40
CA MET A 83 2.58 4.35 3.38
C MET A 83 1.77 4.41 2.06
N GLU A 84 2.41 4.14 0.93
CA GLU A 84 1.75 4.11 -0.37
C GLU A 84 0.70 3.00 -0.46
N MET A 85 0.97 1.81 0.09
CA MET A 85 0.03 0.68 0.11
C MET A 85 -1.15 0.95 1.05
N GLU A 86 -0.89 1.46 2.25
CA GLU A 86 -1.93 1.87 3.22
C GLU A 86 -2.86 2.90 2.58
N GLN A 87 -2.29 3.96 1.98
CA GLN A 87 -3.06 4.99 1.29
C GLN A 87 -3.82 4.43 0.08
N SER A 88 -3.20 3.54 -0.70
CA SER A 88 -3.85 2.88 -1.84
C SER A 88 -5.06 2.05 -1.41
N MET A 89 -4.99 1.36 -0.28
CA MET A 89 -6.12 0.59 0.26
C MET A 89 -7.27 1.50 0.70
N LEU A 90 -6.96 2.61 1.38
CA LEU A 90 -7.96 3.60 1.78
C LEU A 90 -8.63 4.24 0.56
N LEU A 91 -7.86 4.58 -0.47
CA LEU A 91 -8.38 5.14 -1.72
C LEU A 91 -9.23 4.13 -2.48
N LEU A 92 -8.79 2.87 -2.56
CA LEU A 92 -9.57 1.80 -3.20
C LEU A 92 -10.90 1.57 -2.48
N GLN A 93 -10.88 1.49 -1.14
CA GLN A 93 -12.08 1.30 -0.32
C GLN A 93 -13.07 2.46 -0.44
N SER A 94 -12.57 3.71 -0.46
CA SER A 94 -13.42 4.90 -0.50
C SER A 94 -13.95 5.23 -1.90
N LYS A 95 -13.11 5.12 -2.94
CA LYS A 95 -13.48 5.52 -4.31
C LYS A 95 -14.05 4.37 -5.16
N HIS A 96 -13.65 3.12 -4.91
CA HIS A 96 -14.09 1.93 -5.67
C HIS A 96 -14.45 0.76 -4.73
N PRO A 97 -15.45 0.93 -3.85
CA PRO A 97 -15.80 -0.07 -2.85
C PRO A 97 -16.15 -1.44 -3.45
N ASP A 98 -16.74 -1.47 -4.65
CA ASP A 98 -17.06 -2.70 -5.36
C ASP A 98 -15.81 -3.48 -5.79
N LEU A 99 -14.76 -2.78 -6.25
CA LEU A 99 -13.47 -3.39 -6.59
C LEU A 99 -12.70 -3.84 -5.35
N PHE A 100 -12.79 -3.07 -4.26
CA PHE A 100 -12.21 -3.45 -2.98
C PHE A 100 -12.80 -4.77 -2.48
N VAL A 101 -14.13 -4.90 -2.47
CA VAL A 101 -14.82 -6.13 -2.05
C VAL A 101 -14.40 -7.31 -2.93
N ARG A 102 -14.36 -7.15 -4.25
CA ARG A 102 -13.92 -8.21 -5.19
C ARG A 102 -12.47 -8.64 -4.93
N LEU A 103 -11.58 -7.71 -4.60
CA LEU A 103 -10.20 -8.01 -4.28
C LEU A 103 -10.08 -8.81 -2.98
N VAL A 104 -10.76 -8.35 -1.92
CA VAL A 104 -10.78 -9.03 -0.61
C VAL A 104 -11.38 -10.44 -0.74
N ALA A 105 -12.49 -10.56 -1.48
CA ALA A 105 -13.14 -11.83 -1.81
C ALA A 105 -12.16 -12.85 -2.38
N SER A 106 -11.42 -12.43 -3.41
CA SER A 106 -10.46 -13.26 -4.12
C SER A 106 -9.34 -13.73 -3.21
N ILE A 107 -8.86 -12.88 -2.30
CA ILE A 107 -7.81 -13.23 -1.34
C ILE A 107 -8.29 -14.24 -0.30
N LEU A 108 -9.54 -14.09 0.14
CA LEU A 108 -10.19 -15.01 1.08
C LEU A 108 -10.74 -16.26 0.40
N ASN A 109 -10.59 -16.39 -0.93
CA ASN A 109 -11.16 -17.46 -1.74
C ASN A 109 -12.69 -17.61 -1.52
N VAL A 110 -13.38 -16.50 -1.31
CA VAL A 110 -14.84 -16.43 -1.19
C VAL A 110 -15.40 -16.12 -2.56
N ASN A 111 -16.38 -16.90 -3.01
CA ASN A 111 -17.04 -16.68 -4.29
C ASN A 111 -18.13 -15.60 -4.12
N ILE A 112 -17.98 -14.47 -4.82
CA ILE A 112 -18.85 -13.28 -4.70
C ILE A 112 -19.53 -12.97 -6.04
N ASP A 113 -19.52 -13.92 -6.98
CA ASP A 113 -20.09 -13.76 -8.31
C ASP A 113 -21.61 -13.48 -8.30
N ASN A 114 -22.28 -13.70 -7.16
CA ASN A 114 -23.70 -13.42 -6.94
C ASN A 114 -24.01 -12.05 -6.28
N ILE A 115 -23.01 -11.21 -5.99
CA ILE A 115 -23.27 -9.85 -5.47
C ILE A 115 -23.21 -8.87 -6.64
N GLN A 116 -24.19 -8.95 -7.54
CA GLN A 116 -24.56 -7.83 -8.38
C GLN A 116 -25.37 -6.86 -7.50
N THR A 117 -24.72 -5.81 -7.02
CA THR A 117 -25.44 -4.61 -6.57
C THR A 117 -26.15 -4.04 -7.79
N GLY A 118 -27.49 -4.10 -7.77
CA GLY A 118 -28.36 -3.41 -8.72
C GLY A 118 -28.23 -1.89 -8.66
#